data_AF-A0A9N9VYJ7-F1
#
_entry.id   AF-A0A9N9VYJ7-F1
#
_cell.length_a   1.000
_cell.length_b   1.000
_cell.length_c   1.000
_cell.angle_alpha   90.00
_cell.angle_beta   90.00
_cell.angle_gamma   90.00
#
_symmetry.space_group_name_H-M   'P 1'
#
loop_
_entity.id
_entity.type
_entity.pdbx_description
1 polymer ?
#
loop_
_entity_poly.entity_id
_entity_poly.type
_entity_poly.pdbx_seq_one_letter_code
_entity_poly.pdbx_strand_id
1 'polypeptide(L)'
;MSTIASPRDHSTSRRTPTSSNRPSLDSHRSNVGSPVINQGPTQPPPQPAKRANRAALREYYNLRSASGPPKIELPDSEVPVGDIDAANFDADRYVQKVMAESSLAELLSLYARVLGEGRALDAEKKALVYDNYSKLISATETIRKMRSSMDPLNPMASTLDPAIAQIYSQASAFRDSLRESIPSPDSEEMRARRTVTRRRRTEELAVQLMETPARIRSLVKEGKLVEAKRQWLMPRKLLVSWKELGEGGDDVQACIEEGDAALESAAKSETTRSSPDDN
;
A
#
# COMPACT_ATOMS: atom_id res chain seq x y z
N MET A 1 19.18 -56.71 -34.04
CA MET A 1 17.88 -57.19 -34.54
C MET A 1 16.87 -56.09 -34.31
N SER A 2 16.21 -55.65 -35.37
CA SER A 2 15.39 -54.45 -35.46
C SER A 2 13.92 -54.70 -35.10
N THR A 3 13.27 -53.68 -34.53
CA THR A 3 11.92 -53.15 -34.83
C THR A 3 10.69 -54.08 -34.79
N ILE A 4 9.67 -53.68 -34.01
CA ILE A 4 8.32 -53.25 -34.46
C ILE A 4 7.37 -53.39 -33.25
N ALA A 5 6.87 -52.27 -32.73
CA ALA A 5 5.61 -52.24 -31.99
C ALA A 5 4.86 -50.98 -32.42
N SER A 6 3.81 -51.17 -33.22
CA SER A 6 2.99 -50.12 -33.82
C SER A 6 2.19 -49.32 -32.79
N PRO A 7 1.90 -48.04 -33.09
CA PRO A 7 1.05 -47.18 -32.29
C PRO A 7 -0.44 -47.48 -32.53
N ARG A 8 -1.27 -47.44 -31.48
CA ARG A 8 -2.73 -47.42 -31.62
C ARG A 8 -3.23 -45.99 -31.55
N ASP A 9 -3.48 -45.42 -32.72
CA ASP A 9 -4.40 -44.30 -32.91
C ASP A 9 -5.84 -44.76 -32.68
N HIS A 10 -6.67 -43.94 -32.05
CA HIS A 10 -8.12 -44.01 -32.20
C HIS A 10 -8.65 -42.65 -32.66
N SER A 11 -9.31 -42.72 -33.80
CA SER A 11 -9.85 -41.63 -34.58
C SER A 11 -11.09 -40.99 -33.94
N THR A 12 -11.15 -39.69 -34.22
CA THR A 12 -12.21 -38.70 -34.22
C THR A 12 -13.70 -39.09 -34.20
N SER A 13 -14.47 -38.14 -33.65
CA SER A 13 -15.75 -37.60 -34.15
C SER A 13 -17.04 -38.01 -33.45
N ARG A 14 -17.55 -37.12 -32.58
CA ARG A 14 -19.00 -36.85 -32.46
C ARG A 14 -19.24 -35.34 -32.34
N ARG A 15 -19.91 -34.79 -33.37
CA ARG A 15 -20.45 -33.43 -33.44
C ARG A 15 -21.90 -33.43 -32.94
N THR A 16 -22.23 -32.51 -32.02
CA THR A 16 -23.47 -31.68 -31.84
C THR A 16 -24.83 -32.38 -31.58
N PRO A 17 -25.82 -31.77 -30.85
CA PRO A 17 -26.12 -30.33 -30.87
C PRO A 17 -26.46 -29.60 -29.55
N THR A 18 -26.29 -28.29 -29.67
CA THR A 18 -27.00 -27.15 -29.06
C THR A 18 -28.42 -27.45 -28.53
N SER A 19 -28.68 -27.10 -27.28
CA SER A 19 -29.93 -26.42 -26.88
C SER A 19 -29.78 -25.79 -25.50
N SER A 20 -30.17 -24.53 -25.46
CA SER A 20 -30.17 -23.56 -24.39
C SER A 20 -31.11 -23.88 -23.24
N ASN A 21 -30.73 -23.49 -22.01
CA ASN A 21 -31.61 -22.81 -21.05
C ASN A 21 -30.83 -22.39 -19.79
N ARG A 22 -30.42 -21.11 -19.70
CA ARG A 22 -30.60 -20.20 -18.54
C ARG A 22 -29.71 -18.95 -18.62
N PRO A 23 -30.15 -17.82 -18.01
CA PRO A 23 -30.11 -16.50 -18.64
C PRO A 23 -28.83 -15.73 -18.34
N SER A 24 -28.39 -14.97 -19.34
CA SER A 24 -27.41 -13.89 -19.20
C SER A 24 -27.97 -12.76 -18.33
N LEU A 25 -27.22 -12.38 -17.30
CA LEU A 25 -27.41 -11.09 -16.65
C LEU A 25 -26.23 -10.22 -17.06
N ASP A 26 -26.50 -9.44 -18.11
CA ASP A 26 -25.75 -8.27 -18.53
C ASP A 26 -25.55 -7.35 -17.31
N SER A 27 -24.30 -7.13 -16.91
CA SER A 27 -23.97 -6.03 -15.99
C SER A 27 -23.43 -4.88 -16.80
N HIS A 28 -24.36 -3.96 -17.06
CA HIS A 28 -24.18 -2.72 -17.77
C HIS A 28 -22.93 -1.95 -17.34
N ARG A 29 -22.16 -1.53 -18.34
CA ARG A 29 -21.37 -0.31 -18.30
C ARG A 29 -22.29 0.89 -18.12
N SER A 30 -21.97 1.77 -17.18
CA SER A 30 -22.17 3.21 -17.38
C SER A 30 -21.12 4.02 -16.62
N ASN A 31 -20.77 5.08 -17.31
CA ASN A 31 -19.66 6.01 -17.16
C ASN A 31 -20.03 7.13 -16.16
N VAL A 32 -19.12 8.11 -16.03
CA VAL A 32 -19.26 9.44 -15.38
C VAL A 32 -18.84 9.45 -13.90
N GLY A 33 -17.93 10.31 -13.42
CA GLY A 33 -17.14 11.38 -14.02
C GLY A 33 -16.27 12.00 -12.91
N SER A 34 -15.03 12.39 -13.23
CA SER A 34 -14.18 13.17 -12.32
C SER A 34 -14.70 14.60 -12.20
N PRO A 35 -14.51 15.23 -11.03
CA PRO A 35 -13.76 16.49 -11.03
C PRO A 35 -12.70 16.55 -9.91
N VAL A 36 -11.78 17.50 -10.09
CA VAL A 36 -10.51 17.72 -9.37
C VAL A 36 -10.60 18.99 -8.48
N ILE A 37 -9.71 19.12 -7.46
CA ILE A 37 -9.33 20.28 -6.57
C ILE A 37 -10.12 20.38 -5.24
N ASN A 38 -9.59 20.50 -3.99
CA ASN A 38 -8.24 20.62 -3.40
C ASN A 38 -8.24 20.38 -1.85
N GLN A 39 -7.04 20.26 -1.23
CA GLN A 39 -6.61 20.41 0.20
C GLN A 39 -6.62 19.17 1.15
N GLY A 40 -5.45 18.86 1.75
CA GLY A 40 -5.20 17.76 2.72
C GLY A 40 -5.35 18.16 4.21
N PRO A 41 -4.77 17.44 5.21
CA PRO A 41 -3.98 16.20 5.18
C PRO A 41 -4.49 15.03 6.08
N THR A 42 -3.89 13.84 5.90
CA THR A 42 -3.85 12.66 6.80
C THR A 42 -5.15 11.93 7.22
N GLN A 43 -5.51 10.84 6.50
CA GLN A 43 -6.08 9.61 7.11
C GLN A 43 -6.13 8.46 6.07
N PRO A 44 -5.72 7.21 6.41
CA PRO A 44 -5.92 6.05 5.53
C PRO A 44 -7.39 5.57 5.59
N PRO A 45 -8.01 5.17 4.45
CA PRO A 45 -9.41 4.75 4.43
C PRO A 45 -9.62 3.38 5.11
N PRO A 46 -10.72 3.18 5.87
CA PRO A 46 -11.01 1.91 6.52
C PRO A 46 -11.44 0.90 5.45
N GLN A 47 -10.77 -0.25 5.37
CA GLN A 47 -11.08 -1.37 4.47
C GLN A 47 -12.33 -2.14 4.93
N PRO A 48 -13.52 -1.98 4.30
CA PRO A 48 -14.73 -2.66 4.76
C PRO A 48 -14.90 -4.05 4.11
N ALA A 49 -14.44 -4.19 2.86
CA ALA A 49 -14.71 -5.36 2.00
C ALA A 49 -13.99 -6.65 2.46
N LYS A 50 -12.80 -6.53 3.05
CA LYS A 50 -12.04 -7.70 3.55
C LYS A 50 -12.68 -8.28 4.81
N ARG A 51 -13.25 -7.44 5.67
CA ARG A 51 -13.94 -7.86 6.89
C ARG A 51 -15.29 -8.50 6.58
N ALA A 52 -16.03 -7.94 5.63
CA ALA A 52 -17.30 -8.51 5.16
C ALA A 52 -17.13 -9.90 4.53
N ASN A 53 -16.14 -10.08 3.64
CA ASN A 53 -15.83 -11.41 3.08
C ASN A 53 -15.41 -12.42 4.16
N ARG A 54 -14.63 -11.98 5.15
CA ARG A 54 -14.22 -12.83 6.27
C ARG A 54 -15.37 -13.17 7.22
N ALA A 55 -16.44 -12.39 7.23
CA ALA A 55 -17.66 -12.65 7.99
C ALA A 55 -18.59 -13.60 7.21
N ALA A 56 -18.80 -13.33 5.92
CA ALA A 56 -19.59 -14.20 5.03
C ALA A 56 -19.03 -15.62 4.94
N LEU A 57 -17.70 -15.78 4.87
CA LEU A 57 -17.06 -17.08 4.91
C LEU A 57 -17.24 -17.77 6.27
N ARG A 58 -17.22 -17.02 7.38
CA ARG A 58 -17.48 -17.60 8.71
C ARG A 58 -18.91 -18.07 8.87
N GLU A 59 -19.87 -17.36 8.29
CA GLU A 59 -21.29 -17.71 8.31
C GLU A 59 -21.56 -18.90 7.37
N TYR A 60 -20.96 -18.93 6.17
CA TYR A 60 -21.07 -20.05 5.24
C TYR A 60 -20.55 -21.37 5.81
N TYR A 61 -19.50 -21.32 6.63
CA TYR A 61 -18.93 -22.49 7.32
C TYR A 61 -19.40 -22.65 8.78
N ASN A 62 -20.42 -21.91 9.23
CA ASN A 62 -20.97 -21.96 10.60
C ASN A 62 -19.91 -21.80 11.73
N LEU A 63 -18.78 -21.14 11.45
CA LEU A 63 -17.65 -20.97 12.37
C LEU A 63 -17.92 -20.00 13.53
N ARG A 64 -19.16 -19.48 13.65
CA ARG A 64 -19.57 -18.51 14.67
C ARG A 64 -19.83 -19.18 16.04
N SER A 65 -19.94 -20.51 16.11
CA SER A 65 -20.34 -21.22 17.34
C SER A 65 -19.42 -22.37 17.82
N ALA A 66 -18.18 -22.45 17.35
CA ALA A 66 -17.24 -23.48 17.80
C ALA A 66 -16.08 -22.88 18.62
N SER A 67 -16.31 -22.62 19.91
CA SER A 67 -15.25 -22.37 20.89
C SER A 67 -14.69 -23.69 21.45
N GLY A 68 -14.38 -24.65 20.57
CA GLY A 68 -13.86 -25.96 20.91
C GLY A 68 -13.07 -26.56 19.73
N PRO A 69 -12.20 -27.57 19.97
CA PRO A 69 -11.39 -28.19 18.92
C PRO A 69 -12.29 -28.75 17.81
N PRO A 70 -11.79 -28.84 16.55
CA PRO A 70 -12.61 -29.18 15.39
C PRO A 70 -13.12 -30.61 15.52
N LYS A 71 -14.36 -30.76 15.99
CA LYS A 71 -15.10 -32.02 15.88
C LYS A 71 -15.66 -32.04 14.47
N ILE A 72 -15.17 -32.97 13.66
CA ILE A 72 -15.80 -33.31 12.39
C ILE A 72 -17.16 -33.89 12.77
N GLU A 73 -18.18 -33.05 12.83
CA GLU A 73 -19.56 -33.49 12.96
C GLU A 73 -19.89 -34.16 11.63
N LEU A 74 -19.80 -35.49 11.61
CA LEU A 74 -20.50 -36.27 10.60
C LEU A 74 -21.97 -35.82 10.66
N PRO A 75 -22.62 -35.53 9.52
CA PRO A 75 -24.05 -35.28 9.53
C PRO A 75 -24.71 -36.48 10.22
N ASP A 76 -25.43 -36.22 11.32
CA ASP A 76 -26.26 -37.21 11.98
C ASP A 76 -27.12 -37.86 10.89
N SER A 77 -26.94 -39.15 10.67
CA SER A 77 -27.74 -39.91 9.72
C SER A 77 -29.20 -39.72 10.11
N GLU A 78 -30.01 -39.11 9.23
CA GLU A 78 -31.44 -38.86 9.46
C GLU A 78 -32.25 -40.17 9.58
N VAL A 79 -31.60 -41.32 9.45
CA VAL A 79 -32.17 -42.65 9.68
C VAL A 79 -32.06 -42.99 11.17
N PRO A 80 -33.18 -43.13 11.90
CA PRO A 80 -33.15 -43.63 13.26
C PRO A 80 -32.40 -44.97 13.31
N VAL A 81 -31.39 -45.06 14.17
CA VAL A 81 -30.66 -46.32 14.43
C VAL A 81 -31.70 -47.39 14.81
N GLY A 82 -31.87 -48.38 13.93
CA GLY A 82 -32.79 -49.47 14.18
C GLY A 82 -32.24 -50.40 15.27
N ASP A 83 -33.08 -51.26 15.83
CA ASP A 83 -32.66 -52.27 16.83
C ASP A 83 -31.52 -53.18 16.33
N ILE A 84 -31.33 -53.28 15.01
CA ILE A 84 -30.27 -54.04 14.33
C ILE A 84 -28.92 -53.30 14.32
N ASP A 85 -28.94 -51.96 14.41
CA ASP A 85 -27.75 -51.11 14.39
C ASP A 85 -27.17 -50.83 15.79
N ALA A 86 -27.76 -51.43 16.83
CA ALA A 86 -27.32 -51.27 18.20
C ALA A 86 -25.95 -51.94 18.44
N ALA A 87 -25.08 -51.29 19.21
CA ALA A 87 -23.72 -51.79 19.47
C ALA A 87 -23.67 -53.16 20.18
N ASN A 88 -24.75 -53.54 20.87
CA ASN A 88 -24.92 -54.81 21.56
C ASN A 88 -25.89 -55.76 20.84
N PHE A 89 -26.05 -55.60 19.52
CA PHE A 89 -26.92 -56.45 18.71
C PHE A 89 -26.47 -57.93 18.75
N ASP A 90 -27.40 -58.82 19.10
CA ASP A 90 -27.21 -60.28 19.10
C ASP A 90 -28.04 -60.88 17.95
N ALA A 91 -27.34 -61.30 16.89
CA ALA A 91 -27.95 -61.82 15.69
C ALA A 91 -28.73 -63.12 15.94
N ASP A 92 -28.20 -64.02 16.76
CA ASP A 92 -28.80 -65.34 16.99
C ASP A 92 -30.11 -65.19 17.77
N ARG A 93 -30.12 -64.34 18.80
CA ARG A 93 -31.33 -64.03 19.56
C ARG A 93 -32.38 -63.30 18.72
N TYR A 94 -31.95 -62.37 17.86
CA TYR A 94 -32.86 -61.65 16.95
C TYR A 94 -33.50 -62.61 15.94
N VAL A 95 -32.71 -63.49 15.30
CA VAL A 95 -33.24 -64.48 14.35
C VAL A 95 -34.20 -65.45 15.04
N GLN A 96 -33.87 -65.97 16.22
CA GLN A 96 -34.78 -66.84 16.98
C GLN A 96 -36.10 -66.15 17.31
N LYS A 97 -36.06 -64.88 17.73
CA LYS A 97 -37.26 -64.09 18.00
C LYS A 97 -38.11 -63.91 16.74
N VAL A 98 -37.49 -63.52 15.62
CA VAL A 98 -38.20 -63.32 14.35
C VAL A 98 -38.80 -64.64 13.86
N MET A 99 -38.10 -65.77 13.95
CA MET A 99 -38.66 -67.07 13.56
C MET A 99 -39.81 -67.55 14.45
N ALA A 100 -39.85 -67.15 15.72
CA ALA A 100 -40.93 -67.50 16.64
C ALA A 100 -42.18 -66.62 16.47
N GLU A 101 -42.00 -65.34 16.11
CA GLU A 101 -43.07 -64.33 16.10
C GLU A 101 -43.64 -64.04 14.70
N SER A 102 -42.93 -64.36 13.61
CA SER A 102 -43.33 -64.01 12.24
C SER A 102 -43.74 -65.21 11.39
N SER A 103 -44.62 -64.94 10.42
CA SER A 103 -45.02 -65.92 9.41
C SER A 103 -43.97 -66.10 8.32
N LEU A 104 -44.03 -67.22 7.58
CA LEU A 104 -43.08 -67.51 6.48
C LEU A 104 -43.05 -66.42 5.40
N ALA A 105 -44.20 -65.82 5.09
CA ALA A 105 -44.30 -64.74 4.11
C ALA A 105 -43.57 -63.47 4.58
N GLU A 106 -43.75 -63.10 5.85
CA GLU A 106 -43.04 -61.98 6.47
C GLU A 106 -41.53 -62.23 6.54
N LEU A 107 -41.11 -63.46 6.84
CA LEU A 107 -39.70 -63.84 6.87
C LEU A 107 -39.05 -63.69 5.48
N LEU A 108 -39.74 -64.11 4.41
CA LEU A 108 -39.28 -63.95 3.03
C LEU A 108 -39.19 -62.47 2.62
N SER A 109 -40.18 -61.66 2.99
CA SER A 109 -40.15 -60.21 2.76
C SER A 109 -39.01 -59.55 3.52
N LEU A 110 -38.77 -59.94 4.77
CA LEU A 110 -37.66 -59.44 5.59
C LEU A 110 -36.31 -59.83 4.99
N TYR A 111 -36.15 -61.07 4.54
CA TYR A 111 -34.95 -61.51 3.82
C TYR A 111 -34.69 -60.68 2.57
N ALA A 112 -35.71 -60.48 1.72
CA ALA A 112 -35.57 -59.68 0.50
C ALA A 112 -35.20 -58.22 0.81
N ARG A 113 -35.78 -57.65 1.88
CA ARG A 113 -35.47 -56.31 2.36
C ARG A 113 -34.03 -56.19 2.84
N VAL A 114 -33.59 -57.05 3.76
CA VAL A 114 -32.20 -57.04 4.29
C VAL A 114 -31.18 -57.27 3.18
N LEU A 115 -31.47 -58.15 2.23
CA LEU A 115 -30.61 -58.38 1.07
C LEU A 115 -30.55 -57.13 0.16
N GLY A 116 -31.64 -56.38 0.03
CA GLY A 116 -31.69 -55.10 -0.66
C GLY A 116 -30.87 -54.02 0.05
N GLU A 117 -31.07 -53.86 1.36
CA GLU A 117 -30.33 -52.95 2.23
C GLU A 117 -28.82 -53.25 2.19
N GLY A 118 -28.42 -54.51 2.27
CA GLY A 118 -27.00 -54.90 2.18
C GLY A 118 -26.34 -54.53 0.85
N ARG A 119 -27.07 -54.65 -0.28
CA ARG A 119 -26.57 -54.19 -1.59
C ARG A 119 -26.53 -52.66 -1.68
N ALA A 120 -27.50 -51.97 -1.11
CA ALA A 120 -27.53 -50.52 -1.07
C ALA A 120 -26.34 -49.96 -0.27
N LEU A 121 -26.05 -50.54 0.90
CA LEU A 121 -24.90 -50.17 1.74
C LEU A 121 -23.56 -50.43 1.03
N ASP A 122 -23.42 -51.54 0.28
CA ASP A 122 -22.20 -51.78 -0.51
C ASP A 122 -22.03 -50.75 -1.65
N ALA A 123 -23.14 -50.37 -2.30
CA ALA A 123 -23.12 -49.33 -3.32
C ALA A 123 -22.76 -47.96 -2.72
N GLU A 124 -23.33 -47.61 -1.56
CA GLU A 124 -23.02 -46.37 -0.83
C GLU A 124 -21.56 -46.35 -0.37
N LYS A 125 -21.06 -47.44 0.21
CA LYS A 125 -19.63 -47.57 0.57
C LYS A 125 -18.73 -47.30 -0.63
N LYS A 126 -19.04 -47.89 -1.79
CA LYS A 126 -18.29 -47.63 -3.03
C LYS A 126 -18.39 -46.16 -3.43
N ALA A 127 -19.57 -45.58 -3.42
CA ALA A 127 -19.78 -44.17 -3.75
C ALA A 127 -18.97 -43.23 -2.84
N LEU A 128 -18.95 -43.47 -1.52
CA LEU A 128 -18.15 -42.70 -0.56
C LEU A 128 -16.65 -42.80 -0.84
N VAL A 129 -16.16 -43.99 -1.16
CA VAL A 129 -14.75 -44.21 -1.53
C VAL A 129 -14.40 -43.44 -2.81
N TYR A 130 -15.26 -43.49 -3.84
CA TYR A 130 -15.04 -42.73 -5.08
C TYR A 130 -15.09 -41.22 -4.87
N ASP A 131 -16.03 -40.73 -4.07
CA ASP A 131 -16.13 -39.31 -3.74
C ASP A 131 -14.89 -38.85 -2.95
N ASN A 132 -14.43 -39.63 -1.98
CA ASN A 132 -13.22 -39.31 -1.23
C ASN A 132 -11.97 -39.27 -2.12
N TYR A 133 -11.77 -40.29 -2.96
CA TYR A 133 -10.64 -40.29 -3.89
C TYR A 133 -10.74 -39.16 -4.91
N SER A 134 -11.93 -38.87 -5.44
CA SER A 134 -12.16 -37.74 -6.35
C SER A 134 -11.81 -36.39 -5.69
N LYS A 135 -12.20 -36.20 -4.43
CA LYS A 135 -11.84 -35.02 -3.64
C LYS A 135 -10.34 -34.92 -3.41
N LEU A 136 -9.67 -36.03 -3.07
CA LEU A 136 -8.22 -36.05 -2.84
C LEU A 136 -7.45 -35.77 -4.14
N ILE A 137 -7.87 -36.35 -5.26
CA ILE A 137 -7.29 -36.08 -6.58
C ILE A 137 -7.49 -34.60 -6.94
N SER A 138 -8.70 -34.06 -6.75
CA SER A 138 -9.00 -32.66 -7.03
C SER A 138 -8.17 -31.70 -6.15
N ALA A 139 -7.98 -32.03 -4.88
CA ALA A 139 -7.15 -31.26 -3.95
C ALA A 139 -5.67 -31.29 -4.36
N THR A 140 -5.14 -32.47 -4.71
CA THR A 140 -3.75 -32.60 -5.18
C THR A 140 -3.52 -31.87 -6.51
N GLU A 141 -4.47 -31.88 -7.43
CA GLU A 141 -4.39 -31.09 -8.67
C GLU A 141 -4.46 -29.59 -8.39
N THR A 142 -5.29 -29.16 -7.43
CA THR A 142 -5.34 -27.77 -6.99
C THR A 142 -3.99 -27.33 -6.41
N ILE A 143 -3.36 -28.16 -5.57
CA ILE A 143 -2.01 -27.90 -5.04
C ILE A 143 -0.99 -27.81 -6.17
N ARG A 144 -1.05 -28.70 -7.16
CA ARG A 144 -0.17 -28.67 -8.33
C ARG A 144 -0.34 -27.36 -9.11
N LYS A 145 -1.59 -26.96 -9.40
CA LYS A 145 -1.91 -25.71 -10.08
C LYS A 145 -1.45 -24.48 -9.29
N MET A 146 -1.66 -24.47 -7.97
CA MET A 146 -1.18 -23.42 -7.07
C MET A 146 0.35 -23.32 -7.13
N ARG A 147 1.06 -24.44 -7.09
CA ARG A 147 2.52 -24.48 -7.21
C ARG A 147 3.00 -23.97 -8.56
N SER A 148 2.41 -24.41 -9.66
CA SER A 148 2.74 -23.91 -11.00
C SER A 148 2.31 -22.45 -11.23
N SER A 149 1.41 -21.90 -10.41
CA SER A 149 1.06 -20.47 -10.41
C SER A 149 1.91 -19.64 -9.43
N MET A 150 2.62 -20.27 -8.51
CA MET A 150 3.61 -19.64 -7.63
C MET A 150 5.01 -19.64 -8.26
N ASP A 151 5.38 -20.69 -9.00
CA ASP A 151 6.61 -20.70 -9.82
C ASP A 151 6.72 -19.49 -10.78
N PRO A 152 5.64 -18.95 -11.38
CA PRO A 152 5.67 -17.72 -12.16
C PRO A 152 5.78 -16.43 -11.32
N LEU A 153 5.98 -16.47 -10.00
CA LEU A 153 6.49 -15.28 -9.29
C LEU A 153 7.98 -15.05 -9.56
N ASN A 154 8.69 -16.03 -10.11
CA ASN A 154 10.06 -15.84 -10.59
C ASN A 154 10.15 -14.97 -11.87
N PRO A 155 9.27 -15.03 -12.89
CA PRO A 155 9.31 -14.12 -14.04
C PRO A 155 8.96 -12.67 -13.70
N MET A 156 8.06 -12.37 -12.76
CA MET A 156 7.86 -10.96 -12.35
C MET A 156 9.08 -10.40 -11.59
N ALA A 157 9.68 -11.20 -10.71
CA ALA A 157 10.98 -10.84 -10.10
C ALA A 157 12.09 -10.71 -11.17
N SER A 158 12.12 -11.61 -12.15
CA SER A 158 13.06 -11.60 -13.28
C SER A 158 12.85 -10.45 -14.26
N THR A 159 11.68 -9.78 -14.27
CA THR A 159 11.45 -8.56 -15.06
C THR A 159 11.86 -7.29 -14.32
N LEU A 160 11.97 -7.35 -12.99
CA LEU A 160 12.28 -6.19 -12.16
C LEU A 160 13.78 -5.86 -12.19
N ASP A 161 14.64 -6.88 -12.12
CA ASP A 161 16.10 -6.71 -12.25
C ASP A 161 16.53 -6.03 -13.58
N PRO A 162 16.06 -6.47 -14.78
CA PRO A 162 16.39 -5.79 -16.03
C PRO A 162 15.74 -4.40 -16.13
N ALA A 163 14.55 -4.19 -15.55
CA ALA A 163 13.94 -2.85 -15.49
C ALA A 163 14.76 -1.89 -14.63
N ILE A 164 15.25 -2.33 -13.46
CA ILE A 164 16.16 -1.55 -12.62
C ILE A 164 17.47 -1.28 -13.36
N ALA A 165 18.04 -2.27 -14.05
CA ALA A 165 19.25 -2.09 -14.83
C ALA A 165 19.06 -1.06 -15.96
N GLN A 166 17.90 -1.06 -16.63
CA GLN A 166 17.54 -0.05 -17.63
C GLN A 166 17.38 1.34 -17.03
N ILE A 167 16.74 1.47 -15.87
CA ILE A 167 16.60 2.76 -15.18
C ILE A 167 17.98 3.29 -14.76
N TYR A 168 18.85 2.42 -14.24
CA TYR A 168 20.21 2.80 -13.85
C TYR A 168 21.04 3.26 -15.06
N SER A 169 20.98 2.53 -16.17
CA SER A 169 21.71 2.92 -17.39
C SER A 169 21.20 4.24 -17.96
N GLN A 170 19.88 4.46 -18.00
CA GLN A 170 19.28 5.72 -18.42
C GLN A 170 19.65 6.88 -17.49
N ALA A 171 19.61 6.66 -16.17
CA ALA A 171 19.98 7.67 -15.19
C ALA A 171 21.48 8.02 -15.27
N SER A 172 22.35 7.04 -15.50
CA SER A 172 23.78 7.28 -15.73
C SER A 172 24.01 8.07 -17.02
N ALA A 173 23.39 7.66 -18.13
CA ALA A 173 23.49 8.36 -19.40
C ALA A 173 22.99 9.81 -19.31
N PHE A 174 21.90 10.06 -18.58
CA PHE A 174 21.40 11.40 -18.31
C PHE A 174 22.34 12.23 -17.42
N ARG A 175 22.93 11.62 -16.40
CA ARG A 175 23.93 12.27 -15.53
C ARG A 175 25.16 12.66 -16.34
N ASP A 176 25.62 11.80 -17.24
CA ASP A 176 26.79 12.05 -18.07
C ASP A 176 26.49 13.12 -19.13
N SER A 177 25.31 13.11 -19.75
CA SER A 177 24.90 14.18 -20.67
C SER A 177 24.73 15.52 -19.96
N LEU A 178 24.19 15.52 -18.73
CA LEU A 178 24.10 16.72 -17.91
C LEU A 178 25.50 17.23 -17.53
N ARG A 179 26.43 16.33 -17.18
CA ARG A 179 27.82 16.67 -16.90
C ARG A 179 28.53 17.26 -18.11
N GLU A 180 28.26 16.77 -19.31
CA GLU A 180 28.82 17.31 -20.55
C GLU A 180 28.23 18.70 -20.87
N SER A 181 26.93 18.89 -20.63
CA SER A 181 26.25 20.17 -20.85
C SER A 181 26.62 21.26 -19.84
N ILE A 182 27.06 20.88 -18.63
CA ILE A 182 27.51 21.79 -17.59
C ILE A 182 29.03 21.96 -17.77
N PRO A 183 29.52 23.16 -18.15
CA PRO A 183 30.96 23.39 -18.24
C PRO A 183 31.62 23.04 -16.92
N SER A 184 32.78 22.38 -16.98
CA SER A 184 33.54 21.98 -15.79
C SER A 184 33.61 23.14 -14.78
N PRO A 185 33.36 22.91 -13.47
CA PRO A 185 33.40 23.94 -12.45
C PRO A 185 34.78 24.64 -12.35
N ASP A 186 35.82 24.02 -12.93
CA ASP A 186 37.19 24.54 -12.99
C ASP A 186 37.53 25.26 -14.29
N SER A 187 36.59 25.40 -15.23
CA SER A 187 36.78 26.25 -16.40
C SER A 187 37.01 27.70 -15.97
N GLU A 188 38.02 28.35 -16.53
CA GLU A 188 38.36 29.74 -16.24
C GLU A 188 37.17 30.68 -16.49
N GLU A 189 36.35 30.41 -17.50
CA GLU A 189 35.14 31.17 -17.80
C GLU A 189 34.09 31.07 -16.68
N MET A 190 33.94 29.89 -16.08
CA MET A 190 33.01 29.68 -14.96
C MET A 190 33.53 30.36 -13.70
N ARG A 191 34.84 30.32 -13.45
CA ARG A 191 35.49 31.04 -12.34
C ARG A 191 35.34 32.56 -12.51
N ALA A 192 35.56 33.09 -13.71
CA ALA A 192 35.37 34.50 -14.02
C ALA A 192 33.90 34.94 -13.88
N ARG A 193 32.93 34.12 -14.32
CA ARG A 193 31.50 34.40 -14.09
C ARG A 193 31.14 34.42 -12.61
N ARG A 194 31.74 33.53 -11.80
CA ARG A 194 31.53 33.48 -10.35
C ARG A 194 32.12 34.70 -9.63
N THR A 195 33.28 35.20 -10.05
CA THR A 195 33.86 36.41 -9.45
C THR A 195 33.04 37.66 -9.81
N VAL A 196 32.60 37.79 -11.07
CA VAL A 196 31.75 38.90 -11.51
C VAL A 196 30.40 38.90 -10.78
N THR A 197 29.74 37.76 -10.68
CA THR A 197 28.45 37.66 -9.95
C THR A 197 28.61 37.91 -8.45
N ARG A 198 29.71 37.44 -7.84
CA ARG A 198 30.03 37.76 -6.44
C ARG A 198 30.24 39.25 -6.24
N ARG A 199 31.01 39.90 -7.12
CA ARG A 199 31.28 41.34 -7.07
C ARG A 199 30.00 42.16 -7.20
N ARG A 200 29.13 41.82 -8.14
CA ARG A 200 27.84 42.50 -8.30
C ARG A 200 26.98 42.42 -7.04
N ARG A 201 26.91 41.25 -6.40
CA ARG A 201 26.17 41.09 -5.14
C ARG A 201 26.75 41.92 -4.00
N THR A 202 28.09 42.00 -3.91
CA THR A 202 28.73 42.84 -2.89
C THR A 202 28.51 44.32 -3.14
N GLU A 203 28.51 44.75 -4.40
CA GLU A 203 28.17 46.14 -4.79
C GLU A 203 26.71 46.47 -4.46
N GLU A 204 25.76 45.59 -4.79
CA GLU A 204 24.34 45.76 -4.46
C GLU A 204 24.12 45.85 -2.94
N LEU A 205 24.83 45.03 -2.14
CA LEU A 205 24.78 45.12 -0.68
C LEU A 205 25.39 46.43 -0.16
N ALA A 206 26.49 46.91 -0.74
CA ALA A 206 27.10 48.18 -0.35
C ALA A 206 26.14 49.35 -0.59
N VAL A 207 25.48 49.41 -1.74
CA VAL A 207 24.46 50.43 -2.04
C VAL A 207 23.32 50.40 -1.02
N GLN A 208 22.79 49.21 -0.72
CA GLN A 208 21.73 49.07 0.28
C GLN A 208 22.17 49.56 1.67
N LEU A 209 23.43 49.31 2.07
CA LEU A 209 23.97 49.78 3.35
C LEU A 209 24.08 51.30 3.40
N MET A 210 24.53 51.94 2.33
CA MET A 210 24.62 53.41 2.26
C MET A 210 23.25 54.09 2.32
N GLU A 211 22.18 53.41 1.89
CA GLU A 211 20.80 53.90 2.01
C GLU A 211 20.20 53.72 3.43
N THR A 212 20.80 52.87 4.28
CA THR A 212 20.22 52.55 5.59
C THR A 212 20.17 53.74 6.57
N PRO A 213 21.18 54.64 6.71
CA PRO A 213 21.09 55.79 7.61
C PRO A 213 19.92 56.73 7.30
N ALA A 214 19.61 56.92 6.01
CA ALA A 214 18.43 57.70 5.58
C ALA A 214 17.12 57.06 6.05
N ARG A 215 17.01 55.73 6.01
CA ARG A 215 15.86 54.97 6.52
C ARG A 215 15.77 55.01 8.05
N ILE A 216 16.90 55.00 8.77
CA ILE A 216 16.90 55.17 10.23
C ILE A 216 16.39 56.56 10.61
N ARG A 217 16.78 57.62 9.88
CA ARG A 217 16.25 58.98 10.10
C ARG A 217 14.74 59.08 9.90
N SER A 218 14.17 58.42 8.89
CA SER A 218 12.71 58.43 8.71
C SER A 218 12.00 57.72 9.86
N LEU A 219 12.50 56.57 10.32
CA LEU A 219 11.93 55.84 11.46
C LEU A 219 12.04 56.62 12.78
N VAL A 220 13.11 57.39 12.95
CA VAL A 220 13.29 58.31 14.07
C VAL A 220 12.26 59.44 14.03
N LYS A 221 12.02 60.05 12.86
CA LYS A 221 10.98 61.08 12.68
C LYS A 221 9.57 60.55 12.98
N GLU A 222 9.32 59.28 12.68
CA GLU A 222 8.06 58.58 13.01
C GLU A 222 7.93 58.18 14.49
N GLY A 223 8.97 58.39 15.32
CA GLY A 223 8.97 58.04 16.75
C GLY A 223 9.23 56.56 17.05
N LYS A 224 9.59 55.74 16.05
CA LYS A 224 9.80 54.28 16.21
C LYS A 224 11.26 53.95 16.54
N LEU A 225 11.72 54.39 17.72
CA LEU A 225 13.14 54.35 18.11
C LEU A 225 13.67 52.93 18.36
N VAL A 226 12.85 52.05 18.91
CA VAL A 226 13.23 50.65 19.15
C VAL A 226 13.47 49.91 17.84
N GLU A 227 12.62 50.15 16.83
CA GLU A 227 12.74 49.53 15.52
C GLU A 227 13.93 50.08 14.73
N ALA A 228 14.16 51.39 14.81
CA ALA A 228 15.32 52.07 14.25
C ALA A 228 16.64 51.48 14.80
N LYS A 229 16.76 51.36 16.13
CA LYS A 229 17.93 50.74 16.78
C LYS A 229 18.11 49.30 16.30
N ARG A 230 17.05 48.49 16.26
CA ARG A 230 17.11 47.09 15.81
C ARG A 230 17.60 46.97 14.36
N GLN A 231 17.09 47.82 13.45
CA GLN A 231 17.47 47.78 12.04
C GLN A 231 18.90 48.28 11.79
N TRP A 232 19.43 49.14 12.65
CA TRP A 232 20.79 49.68 12.52
C TRP A 232 21.90 48.74 13.01
N LEU A 233 21.61 47.80 13.93
CA LEU A 233 22.63 46.94 14.55
C LEU A 233 23.46 46.12 13.55
N MET A 234 22.81 45.47 12.57
CA MET A 234 23.49 44.59 11.62
C MET A 234 24.26 45.36 10.53
N PRO A 235 23.68 46.39 9.88
CA PRO A 235 24.41 47.29 9.00
C PRO A 235 25.62 47.93 9.68
N ARG A 236 25.46 48.42 10.91
CA ARG A 236 26.55 49.05 11.68
C ARG A 236 27.71 48.08 11.94
N LYS A 237 27.43 46.84 12.35
CA LYS A 237 28.48 45.82 12.55
C LYS A 237 29.23 45.52 11.24
N LEU A 238 28.51 45.47 10.12
CA LEU A 238 29.12 45.23 8.81
C LEU A 238 30.01 46.41 8.38
N LEU A 239 29.54 47.65 8.55
CA LEU A 239 30.32 48.85 8.25
C LEU A 239 31.57 48.98 9.13
N VAL A 240 31.48 48.64 10.42
CA VAL A 240 32.65 48.59 11.32
C VAL A 240 33.65 47.53 10.85
N SER A 241 33.18 46.35 10.45
CA SER A 241 34.06 45.32 9.91
C SER A 241 34.72 45.72 8.59
N TRP A 242 34.06 46.54 7.76
CA TRP A 242 34.63 47.09 6.53
C TRP A 242 35.69 48.16 6.82
N LYS A 243 35.43 49.00 7.82
CA LYS A 243 36.42 49.97 8.32
C LYS A 243 37.67 49.29 8.87
N GLU A 244 37.52 48.24 9.67
CA GLU A 244 38.64 47.45 10.20
C GLU A 244 39.45 46.76 9.09
N LEU A 245 38.79 46.38 7.99
CA LEU A 245 39.42 45.81 6.81
C LEU A 245 40.05 46.86 5.89
N GLY A 246 39.84 48.15 6.15
CA GLY A 246 40.35 49.27 5.34
C GLY A 246 39.56 49.53 4.05
N GLU A 247 38.36 48.97 3.93
CA GLU A 247 37.49 49.10 2.75
C GLU A 247 36.52 50.29 2.92
N GLY A 248 36.49 51.21 1.94
CA GLY A 248 35.49 52.29 1.88
C GLY A 248 35.79 53.61 2.63
N GLY A 249 37.00 53.75 3.21
CA GLY A 249 37.56 55.05 3.62
C GLY A 249 36.64 55.96 4.44
N ASP A 250 36.53 57.22 4.00
CA ASP A 250 35.78 58.29 4.67
C ASP A 250 34.25 58.10 4.55
N ASP A 251 33.76 57.53 3.44
CA ASP A 251 32.33 57.35 3.18
C ASP A 251 31.68 56.34 4.16
N VAL A 252 32.40 55.27 4.51
CA VAL A 252 31.95 54.29 5.50
C VAL A 252 31.92 54.91 6.90
N GLN A 253 32.90 55.75 7.22
CA GLN A 253 32.96 56.46 8.50
C GLN A 253 31.81 57.46 8.63
N ALA A 254 31.57 58.27 7.59
CA ALA A 254 30.46 59.20 7.52
C ALA A 254 29.11 58.50 7.68
N CYS A 255 28.90 57.32 7.06
CA CYS A 255 27.67 56.55 7.22
C CYS A 255 27.46 56.03 8.64
N ILE A 256 28.53 55.60 9.33
CA ILE A 256 28.45 55.17 10.73
C ILE A 256 28.06 56.36 11.62
N GLU A 257 28.72 57.50 11.44
CA GLU A 257 28.47 58.72 12.19
C GLU A 257 27.06 59.27 11.94
N GLU A 258 26.60 59.28 10.70
CA GLU A 258 25.26 59.73 10.33
C GLU A 258 24.16 58.86 10.95
N GLY A 259 24.35 57.54 10.94
CA GLY A 259 23.41 56.60 11.55
C GLY A 259 23.40 56.65 13.09
N ASP A 260 24.57 56.76 13.72
CA ASP A 260 24.69 56.90 15.18
C ASP A 260 24.14 58.28 15.64
N ALA A 261 24.43 59.37 14.92
CA ALA A 261 23.88 60.70 15.20
C ALA A 261 22.34 60.76 15.03
N ALA A 262 21.79 60.03 14.06
CA ALA A 262 20.34 59.92 13.90
C ALA A 262 19.66 59.27 15.11
N LEU A 263 20.31 58.29 15.76
CA LEU A 263 19.80 57.64 16.97
C LEU A 263 20.05 58.47 18.24
N GLU A 264 21.18 59.17 18.33
CA GLU A 264 21.52 60.02 19.47
C GLU A 264 20.66 61.29 19.54
N SER A 265 20.41 61.94 18.39
CA SER A 265 19.48 63.08 18.31
C SER A 265 18.06 62.68 18.74
N ALA A 266 17.64 61.47 18.36
CA ALA A 266 16.38 60.90 18.82
C ALA A 266 16.32 60.69 20.33
N ALA A 267 17.36 60.08 20.92
CA ALA A 267 17.45 59.84 22.35
C ALA A 267 17.46 61.15 23.16
N LYS A 268 18.12 62.19 22.66
CA LYS A 268 18.11 63.54 23.25
C LYS A 268 16.70 64.15 23.18
N SER A 269 16.00 64.03 22.05
CA SER A 269 14.62 64.53 21.91
C SER A 269 13.60 63.83 22.81
N GLU A 270 13.78 62.53 23.05
CA GLU A 270 12.93 61.74 23.95
C GLU A 270 13.19 62.12 25.42
N THR A 271 14.45 62.36 25.78
CA THR A 271 14.85 62.84 27.11
C THR A 271 14.29 64.24 27.40
N THR A 272 14.32 65.16 26.43
CA THR A 272 13.73 66.50 26.60
C THR A 272 12.20 66.51 26.67
N ARG A 273 11.53 65.52 26.08
CA ARG A 273 10.07 65.34 26.25
C ARG A 273 9.69 64.68 27.58
N SER A 274 10.64 63.99 28.22
CA SER A 274 10.47 63.30 29.49
C SER A 274 10.92 64.14 30.71
N SER A 275 11.24 65.43 30.54
CA SER A 275 11.39 66.38 31.65
C SER A 275 10.04 67.07 31.88
N PRO A 276 9.23 66.63 32.86
CA PRO A 276 8.02 67.35 33.26
C PRO A 276 8.42 68.60 34.05
N ASP A 277 7.86 69.75 33.66
CA ASP A 277 7.61 70.85 34.58
C ASP A 277 6.65 70.33 35.67
N ASP A 278 7.22 69.81 36.77
CA ASP A 278 6.60 69.79 38.09
C ASP A 278 7.10 71.04 38.83
N ASN A 279 6.31 72.12 38.81
CA ASN A 279 5.80 72.88 39.97
C ASN A 279 5.09 74.17 39.53
#